data_AF-A0A7R9PM28-F1
#
_entry.id   AF-A0A7R9PM28-F1
#
_cell.length_a   1.000
_cell.length_b   1.000
_cell.length_c   1.000
_cell.angle_alpha   90.00
_cell.angle_beta   90.00
_cell.angle_gamma   90.00
#
_symmetry.space_group_name_H-M   'P 1'
#
loop_
_entity.id
_entity.type
_entity.pdbx_description
1 polymer ?
#
loop_
_entity_poly.entity_id
_entity_poly.type
_entity_poly.pdbx_seq_one_letter_code
_entity_poly.pdbx_strand_id
1 'polypeptide(L)'
;MMNTAPEWQCKEEVSPYLRGGRVQYHLGKTTPNSLNQDLNLNIPIHGSKAQHETNALANYATEVGSAQPPLEPGKVRLYGFGYSPYAQRVRMVLIAKNIPHDVKSIDLKNKPDWFLKLNPAGKVPVLDTGDKVLTESLDIIVFLDKNYPGTPLRSTDPEKSAKDKEIVKKFEEYVKEFRQSFADKDYKPSEGTRAFFSLFQSELEKRGTTFLGGDSPGLVDYIIWPWFERMKAVRELHGKGDVQIPEDKKSKAARVEAWKNNMEQQKAVKETMHTLEEHVNFAKLMLQHRK
;
A
#
# COMPACT_ATOMS: atom_id res chain seq x y z
N MET A 1 -32.70 -26.92 29.17
CA MET A 1 -33.48 -25.66 29.30
C MET A 1 -32.46 -24.53 29.22
N MET A 2 -32.27 -24.02 28.00
CA MET A 2 -32.69 -22.67 27.56
C MET A 2 -31.79 -21.57 28.15
N ASN A 3 -30.80 -21.17 27.35
CA ASN A 3 -30.06 -19.93 27.50
C ASN A 3 -30.63 -18.96 26.46
N THR A 4 -31.27 -17.89 26.91
CA THR A 4 -31.90 -16.85 26.09
C THR A 4 -30.89 -15.78 25.71
N ALA A 5 -30.77 -15.48 24.42
CA ALA A 5 -30.02 -14.36 23.88
C ALA A 5 -30.75 -13.02 24.13
N PRO A 6 -30.04 -11.87 24.16
CA PRO A 6 -30.66 -10.58 23.91
C PRO A 6 -30.57 -10.20 22.43
N GLU A 7 -31.75 -9.98 21.87
CA GLU A 7 -32.06 -9.44 20.55
C GLU A 7 -31.49 -8.02 20.36
N TRP A 8 -30.89 -7.74 19.20
CA TRP A 8 -30.66 -6.37 18.74
C TRP A 8 -31.66 -6.06 17.64
N GLN A 9 -32.67 -5.27 17.99
CA GLN A 9 -33.74 -4.82 17.12
C GLN A 9 -33.23 -3.86 16.05
N CYS A 10 -33.63 -4.17 14.82
CA CYS A 10 -33.60 -3.29 13.66
C CYS A 10 -34.67 -2.20 13.85
N LYS A 11 -34.30 -0.92 13.75
CA LYS A 11 -35.27 0.15 13.49
C LYS A 11 -35.02 0.73 12.11
N GLU A 12 -35.82 0.26 11.17
CA GLU A 12 -36.19 1.02 9.98
C GLU A 12 -37.09 2.19 10.42
N GLU A 13 -36.76 3.40 9.99
CA GLU A 13 -37.78 4.41 9.72
C GLU A 13 -37.54 4.97 8.32
N VAL A 14 -38.61 4.95 7.54
CA VAL A 14 -38.64 5.26 6.10
C VAL A 14 -39.44 6.55 5.91
N SER A 15 -38.92 7.44 5.03
CA SER A 15 -39.66 8.43 4.19
C SER A 15 -40.21 9.71 4.86
N PRO A 16 -40.61 10.80 4.11
CA PRO A 16 -40.73 10.96 2.64
C PRO A 16 -40.30 12.32 2.00
N TYR A 17 -40.22 12.31 0.66
CA TYR A 17 -40.34 13.40 -0.34
C TYR A 17 -40.35 14.89 0.09
N LEU A 18 -39.52 15.72 -0.56
CA LEU A 18 -39.96 17.03 -1.08
C LEU A 18 -39.23 17.43 -2.39
N ARG A 19 -40.06 17.89 -3.34
CA ARG A 19 -39.74 18.50 -4.63
C ARG A 19 -39.29 19.96 -4.45
N GLY A 20 -38.41 20.41 -5.35
CA GLY A 20 -38.40 21.78 -5.90
C GLY A 20 -38.09 22.94 -4.94
N GLY A 21 -36.88 23.51 -5.07
CA GLY A 21 -36.56 24.80 -4.46
C GLY A 21 -35.22 25.34 -4.95
N ARG A 22 -35.26 26.39 -5.77
CA ARG A 22 -34.11 27.25 -6.09
C ARG A 22 -33.53 27.83 -4.80
N VAL A 23 -32.21 27.79 -4.62
CA VAL A 23 -31.53 28.63 -3.62
C VAL A 23 -30.62 29.61 -4.34
N GLN A 24 -30.93 30.89 -4.16
CA GLN A 24 -30.23 32.05 -4.68
C GLN A 24 -28.89 32.25 -3.95
N TYR A 25 -27.89 32.71 -4.70
CA TYR A 25 -26.61 33.16 -4.19
C TYR A 25 -26.78 34.37 -3.27
N HIS A 26 -26.16 34.33 -2.09
CA HIS A 26 -25.84 35.52 -1.30
C HIS A 26 -24.32 35.72 -1.32
N LEU A 27 -23.90 36.74 -2.07
CA LEU A 27 -22.56 37.31 -2.05
C LEU A 27 -22.34 38.05 -0.73
N GLY A 28 -21.76 37.37 0.26
CA GLY A 28 -21.20 37.99 1.45
C GLY A 28 -19.77 38.44 1.18
N LYS A 29 -19.56 39.76 1.08
CA LYS A 29 -18.24 40.39 0.99
C LYS A 29 -17.48 40.20 2.30
N THR A 30 -16.30 39.60 2.26
CA THR A 30 -15.23 39.82 3.24
C THR A 30 -13.96 40.24 2.49
N THR A 31 -13.37 41.33 2.95
CA THR A 31 -12.22 42.03 2.36
C THR A 31 -10.89 41.26 2.51
N PRO A 32 -9.86 41.60 1.70
CA PRO A 32 -8.71 40.73 1.40
C PRO A 32 -7.44 41.09 2.20
N ASN A 33 -6.78 40.06 2.74
CA ASN A 33 -5.35 39.93 3.13
C ASN A 33 -5.28 38.84 4.22
N SER A 34 -4.40 37.85 4.22
CA SER A 34 -3.18 37.58 3.46
C SER A 34 -2.84 36.08 3.56
N LEU A 35 -2.10 35.57 2.57
CA LEU A 35 -1.50 34.23 2.49
C LEU A 35 -2.42 33.07 2.06
N ASN A 36 -3.06 33.21 0.90
CA ASN A 36 -3.12 32.08 -0.03
C ASN A 36 -1.69 31.83 -0.53
N GLN A 37 -0.97 30.90 0.08
CA GLN A 37 0.14 30.26 -0.61
C GLN A 37 -0.46 29.12 -1.42
N ASP A 38 -0.58 29.37 -2.71
CA ASP A 38 -0.86 28.36 -3.72
C ASP A 38 0.06 27.17 -3.48
N LEU A 39 -0.50 26.04 -3.03
CA LEU A 39 0.16 24.75 -3.03
C LEU A 39 0.19 24.22 -4.46
N ASN A 40 0.84 24.95 -5.35
CA ASN A 40 1.43 24.34 -6.53
C ASN A 40 2.57 23.46 -6.01
N LEU A 41 2.34 22.15 -5.96
CA LEU A 41 3.38 21.14 -5.79
C LEU A 41 4.30 21.14 -7.02
N ASN A 42 5.04 22.24 -7.20
CA ASN A 42 6.00 22.40 -8.28
C ASN A 42 7.36 21.96 -7.74
N ILE A 43 7.60 20.65 -7.82
CA ILE A 43 8.92 20.06 -7.52
C ILE A 43 9.81 20.32 -8.74
N PRO A 44 10.93 21.06 -8.62
CA PRO A 44 11.91 21.10 -9.70
C PRO A 44 12.71 19.80 -9.68
N ILE A 45 12.45 18.92 -10.64
CA ILE A 45 13.13 17.62 -10.78
C ILE A 45 14.08 17.70 -11.98
N HIS A 46 15.38 17.79 -11.73
CA HIS A 46 16.38 17.67 -12.77
C HIS A 46 16.67 16.19 -13.05
N GLY A 47 16.38 15.75 -14.28
CA GLY A 47 17.13 14.67 -14.94
C GLY A 47 16.70 13.22 -14.67
N SER A 48 16.11 12.64 -15.73
CA SER A 48 16.08 11.20 -16.08
C SER A 48 14.98 10.32 -15.49
N LYS A 49 14.22 9.70 -16.41
CA LYS A 49 13.20 8.64 -16.29
C LYS A 49 12.00 8.83 -15.35
N ALA A 50 12.13 9.57 -14.25
CA ALA A 50 11.02 9.94 -13.37
C ALA A 50 9.95 10.80 -14.07
N GLN A 51 10.29 11.44 -15.20
CA GLN A 51 9.42 12.35 -15.95
C GLN A 51 8.32 11.64 -16.77
N HIS A 52 8.47 10.33 -17.06
CA HIS A 52 7.42 9.56 -17.71
C HIS A 52 6.45 8.90 -16.72
N GLU A 53 6.90 8.57 -15.51
CA GLU A 53 6.06 7.94 -14.47
C GLU A 53 5.37 8.95 -13.56
N THR A 54 5.98 10.13 -13.33
CA THR A 54 5.28 11.24 -12.67
C THR A 54 4.08 11.71 -13.49
N ASN A 55 4.14 11.66 -14.83
CA ASN A 55 2.96 11.93 -15.67
C ASN A 55 1.94 10.78 -15.70
N ALA A 56 2.30 9.55 -15.30
CA ALA A 56 1.38 8.42 -15.21
C ALA A 56 0.65 8.34 -13.85
N LEU A 57 1.19 8.97 -12.80
CA LEU A 57 0.53 9.15 -11.49
C LEU A 57 -0.01 10.58 -11.26
N ALA A 58 0.38 11.57 -12.08
CA ALA A 58 -0.17 12.93 -12.06
C ALA A 58 -1.51 13.07 -12.80
N ASN A 59 -1.97 12.03 -13.47
CA ASN A 59 -3.32 12.04 -14.02
C ASN A 59 -4.32 11.71 -12.90
N TYR A 60 -4.95 12.78 -12.38
CA TYR A 60 -6.03 12.81 -11.39
C TYR A 60 -5.59 12.56 -9.94
N ALA A 61 -4.84 13.50 -9.34
CA ALA A 61 -4.95 13.68 -7.90
C ALA A 61 -6.40 14.08 -7.60
N THR A 62 -7.21 13.15 -7.11
CA THR A 62 -8.62 13.46 -6.83
C THR A 62 -8.70 14.19 -5.50
N GLU A 63 -9.01 15.48 -5.57
CA GLU A 63 -9.18 16.38 -4.42
C GLU A 63 -10.66 16.55 -4.03
N VAL A 64 -10.91 17.20 -2.90
CA VAL A 64 -12.27 17.54 -2.43
C VAL A 64 -13.06 18.25 -3.54
N GLY A 65 -14.30 17.80 -3.77
CA GLY A 65 -15.17 18.35 -4.82
C GLY A 65 -14.95 17.78 -6.22
N SER A 66 -13.88 16.99 -6.45
CA SER A 66 -13.72 16.28 -7.73
C SER A 66 -14.81 15.22 -7.93
N ALA A 67 -15.25 15.04 -9.17
CA ALA A 67 -16.16 13.94 -9.52
C ALA A 67 -15.42 12.59 -9.52
N GLN A 68 -16.12 11.51 -9.19
CA GLN A 68 -15.57 10.16 -9.34
C GLN A 68 -15.31 9.89 -10.83
N PRO A 69 -14.07 9.53 -11.22
CA PRO A 69 -13.80 9.20 -12.61
C PRO A 69 -14.56 7.92 -13.01
N PRO A 70 -15.09 7.82 -14.25
CA PRO A 70 -15.78 6.61 -14.71
C PRO A 70 -14.81 5.43 -14.83
N LEU A 71 -15.25 4.23 -14.47
CA LEU A 71 -14.46 3.01 -14.65
C LEU A 71 -14.41 2.63 -16.13
N GLU A 72 -13.23 2.27 -16.64
CA GLU A 72 -13.08 1.83 -18.02
C GLU A 72 -13.56 0.37 -18.17
N PRO A 73 -14.42 0.06 -19.17
CA PRO A 73 -14.88 -1.31 -19.40
C PRO A 73 -13.72 -2.29 -19.56
N GLY A 74 -13.81 -3.43 -18.86
CA GLY A 74 -12.79 -4.50 -18.91
C GLY A 74 -11.54 -4.23 -18.09
N LYS A 75 -11.49 -3.16 -17.29
CA LYS A 75 -10.41 -2.88 -16.33
C LYS A 75 -10.91 -2.84 -14.90
N VAL A 76 -10.03 -3.17 -13.97
CA VAL A 76 -10.20 -2.83 -12.55
C VAL A 76 -9.53 -1.49 -12.25
N ARG A 77 -10.03 -0.75 -11.26
CA ARG A 77 -9.43 0.49 -10.80
C ARG A 77 -8.86 0.34 -9.41
N LEU A 78 -7.60 0.70 -9.26
CA LEU A 78 -6.95 0.85 -7.97
C LEU A 78 -6.93 2.32 -7.56
N TYR A 79 -7.67 2.67 -6.53
CA TYR A 79 -7.49 3.94 -5.83
C TYR A 79 -6.37 3.78 -4.81
N GLY A 80 -5.33 4.60 -4.94
CA GLY A 80 -4.10 4.45 -4.19
C GLY A 80 -3.38 5.76 -3.93
N PHE A 81 -2.18 5.65 -3.38
CA PHE A 81 -1.23 6.76 -3.28
C PHE A 81 0.14 6.22 -3.73
N GLY A 82 0.89 7.01 -4.51
CA GLY A 82 2.13 6.56 -5.16
C GLY A 82 3.13 5.94 -4.18
N TYR A 83 3.31 6.56 -3.01
CA TYR A 83 4.26 6.11 -1.99
C TYR A 83 3.66 5.13 -0.97
N SER A 84 2.38 4.77 -1.05
CA SER A 84 1.76 3.82 -0.11
C SER A 84 2.29 2.39 -0.35
N PRO A 85 2.95 1.74 0.64
CA PRO A 85 3.43 0.36 0.49
C PRO A 85 2.27 -0.64 0.35
N TYR A 86 1.14 -0.38 1.00
CA TYR A 86 -0.07 -1.20 0.88
C TYR A 86 -0.68 -1.12 -0.53
N ALA A 87 -0.65 0.05 -1.17
CA ALA A 87 -1.10 0.18 -2.56
C ALA A 87 -0.09 -0.41 -3.54
N GLN A 88 1.22 -0.29 -3.28
CA GLN A 88 2.27 -0.93 -4.07
C GLN A 88 2.11 -2.45 -4.10
N ARG A 89 1.79 -3.07 -2.95
CA ARG A 89 1.46 -4.50 -2.85
C ARG A 89 0.41 -4.92 -3.88
N VAL A 90 -0.68 -4.15 -4.01
CA VAL A 90 -1.75 -4.43 -4.97
C VAL A 90 -1.28 -4.19 -6.42
N ARG A 91 -0.58 -3.09 -6.69
CA ARG A 91 -0.03 -2.79 -8.03
C ARG A 91 0.86 -3.92 -8.55
N MET A 92 1.75 -4.45 -7.71
CA MET A 92 2.62 -5.56 -8.09
C MET A 92 1.83 -6.80 -8.48
N VAL A 93 0.76 -7.14 -7.74
CA VAL A 93 -0.07 -8.31 -8.05
C VAL A 93 -0.87 -8.10 -9.33
N LEU A 94 -1.41 -6.90 -9.56
CA LEU A 94 -2.07 -6.55 -10.82
C LEU A 94 -1.13 -6.74 -12.02
N ILE A 95 0.13 -6.27 -11.90
CA ILE A 95 1.14 -6.42 -12.96
C ILE A 95 1.59 -7.87 -13.12
N ALA A 96 1.88 -8.58 -12.02
CA ALA A 96 2.34 -9.96 -12.03
C ALA A 96 1.31 -10.92 -12.64
N LYS A 97 0.02 -10.65 -12.44
CA LYS A 97 -1.08 -11.41 -13.05
C LYS A 97 -1.54 -10.86 -14.40
N ASN A 98 -0.91 -9.81 -14.91
CA ASN A 98 -1.27 -9.14 -16.16
C ASN A 98 -2.76 -8.74 -16.23
N ILE A 99 -3.31 -8.24 -15.13
CA ILE A 99 -4.70 -7.82 -15.03
C ILE A 99 -4.82 -6.41 -15.63
N PRO A 100 -5.71 -6.17 -16.62
CA PRO A 100 -5.96 -4.83 -17.13
C PRO A 100 -6.48 -3.92 -16.02
N HIS A 101 -5.77 -2.83 -15.75
CA HIS A 101 -6.12 -1.93 -14.67
C HIS A 101 -5.74 -0.48 -14.95
N ASP A 102 -6.35 0.42 -14.20
CA ASP A 102 -5.88 1.79 -14.06
C ASP A 102 -5.68 2.14 -12.58
N VAL A 103 -4.82 3.13 -12.31
CA VAL A 103 -4.53 3.60 -10.95
C VAL A 103 -4.94 5.07 -10.86
N LYS A 104 -5.71 5.41 -9.82
CA LYS A 104 -6.07 6.79 -9.50
C LYS A 104 -5.48 7.18 -8.15
N SER A 105 -4.79 8.30 -8.13
CA SER A 105 -4.14 8.81 -6.92
C SER A 105 -5.16 9.57 -6.06
N ILE A 106 -5.23 9.22 -4.77
CA ILE A 106 -6.08 9.90 -3.78
C ILE A 106 -5.22 10.86 -2.96
N ASP A 107 -5.63 12.12 -2.85
CA ASP A 107 -5.07 13.01 -1.84
C ASP A 107 -5.52 12.53 -0.45
N LEU A 108 -4.57 12.00 0.33
CA LEU A 108 -4.83 11.46 1.66
C LEU A 108 -5.08 12.55 2.72
N LYS A 109 -4.82 13.83 2.43
CA LYS A 109 -5.20 14.97 3.27
C LYS A 109 -6.60 15.45 2.92
N ASN A 110 -6.85 15.71 1.64
CA ASN A 110 -8.11 16.26 1.15
C ASN A 110 -8.87 15.23 0.31
N LYS A 111 -9.47 14.24 0.98
CA LYS A 111 -10.16 13.13 0.30
C LYS A 111 -11.50 13.59 -0.27
N PRO A 112 -11.86 13.22 -1.51
CA PRO A 112 -13.17 13.52 -2.05
C PRO A 112 -14.28 12.70 -1.38
N ASP A 113 -15.47 13.28 -1.28
CA ASP A 113 -16.63 12.64 -0.64
C ASP A 113 -17.01 11.31 -1.28
N TRP A 114 -16.90 11.19 -2.61
CA TRP A 114 -17.20 9.93 -3.30
C TRP A 114 -16.23 8.82 -2.90
N PHE A 115 -14.96 9.13 -2.60
CA PHE A 115 -14.00 8.12 -2.14
C PHE A 115 -14.34 7.66 -0.73
N LEU A 116 -14.79 8.57 0.14
CA LEU A 116 -15.27 8.23 1.47
C LEU A 116 -16.55 7.39 1.45
N LYS A 117 -17.37 7.52 0.40
CA LYS A 117 -18.51 6.61 0.18
C LYS A 117 -18.06 5.19 -0.22
N LEU A 118 -16.98 5.07 -1.00
CA LEU A 118 -16.40 3.77 -1.35
C LEU A 118 -15.72 3.11 -0.15
N ASN A 119 -15.00 3.89 0.66
CA ASN A 119 -14.34 3.43 1.87
C ASN A 119 -14.47 4.47 2.99
N PRO A 120 -15.43 4.31 3.92
CA PRO A 120 -15.62 5.24 5.05
C PRO A 120 -14.40 5.39 5.95
N ALA A 121 -13.49 4.40 5.98
CA ALA A 121 -12.23 4.53 6.73
C ALA A 121 -11.26 5.52 6.07
N GLY A 122 -11.50 5.93 4.82
CA GLY A 122 -10.63 6.85 4.08
C GLY A 122 -9.23 6.29 3.82
N LYS A 123 -9.05 4.96 3.88
CA LYS A 123 -7.75 4.31 3.70
C LYS A 123 -7.55 3.87 2.25
N VAL A 124 -6.30 3.83 1.83
CA VAL A 124 -5.88 3.20 0.57
C VAL A 124 -5.06 1.94 0.88
N PRO A 125 -5.07 0.91 0.01
CA PRO A 125 -5.76 0.84 -1.29
C PRO A 125 -7.26 0.57 -1.21
N VAL A 126 -7.98 0.97 -2.27
CA VAL A 126 -9.34 0.51 -2.58
C VAL A 126 -9.33 -0.01 -4.02
N LEU A 127 -9.83 -1.23 -4.25
CA LEU A 127 -9.98 -1.80 -5.58
C LEU A 127 -11.45 -1.79 -5.99
N ASP A 128 -11.76 -1.13 -7.10
CA ASP A 128 -13.07 -1.15 -7.73
C ASP A 128 -13.00 -2.05 -8.98
N THR A 129 -13.84 -3.08 -9.00
CA THR A 129 -13.92 -4.06 -10.09
C THR A 129 -15.07 -3.78 -11.05
N GLY A 130 -15.87 -2.74 -10.80
CA GLY A 130 -17.14 -2.47 -11.47
C GLY A 130 -18.33 -3.15 -10.78
N ASP A 131 -18.14 -4.40 -10.33
CA ASP A 131 -19.16 -5.17 -9.61
C ASP A 131 -19.03 -5.08 -8.09
N LYS A 132 -17.79 -4.88 -7.61
CA LYS A 132 -17.43 -4.91 -6.19
C LYS A 132 -16.34 -3.89 -5.89
N VAL A 133 -16.47 -3.29 -4.71
CA VAL A 133 -15.45 -2.46 -4.08
C VAL A 133 -14.81 -3.27 -2.96
N LEU A 134 -13.48 -3.37 -2.97
CA LEU A 134 -12.69 -4.14 -2.01
C LEU A 134 -11.71 -3.20 -1.30
N THR A 135 -11.60 -3.37 0.01
CA THR A 135 -10.64 -2.67 0.86
C THR A 135 -9.67 -3.69 1.46
N GLU A 136 -8.65 -3.20 2.18
CA GLU A 136 -7.58 -4.00 2.79
C GLU A 136 -6.66 -4.70 1.77
N SER A 137 -5.38 -4.30 1.78
CA SER A 137 -4.44 -4.74 0.74
C SER A 137 -4.24 -6.26 0.66
N LEU A 138 -4.32 -6.98 1.78
CA LEU A 138 -4.18 -8.45 1.81
C LEU A 138 -5.41 -9.15 1.21
N ASP A 139 -6.60 -8.67 1.52
CA ASP A 139 -7.84 -9.23 1.00
C ASP A 139 -7.97 -8.97 -0.50
N ILE A 140 -7.58 -7.77 -0.94
CA ILE A 140 -7.54 -7.40 -2.36
C ILE A 140 -6.63 -8.35 -3.14
N ILE A 141 -5.39 -8.59 -2.72
CA ILE A 141 -4.47 -9.45 -3.49
C ILE A 141 -4.90 -10.92 -3.47
N VAL A 142 -5.52 -11.39 -2.38
CA VAL A 142 -6.09 -12.75 -2.32
C VAL A 142 -7.28 -12.87 -3.27
N PHE A 143 -8.13 -11.85 -3.33
CA PHE A 143 -9.23 -11.78 -4.28
C PHE A 143 -8.72 -11.78 -5.72
N LEU A 144 -7.74 -10.94 -6.04
CA LEU A 144 -7.14 -10.87 -7.38
C LEU A 144 -6.52 -12.21 -7.78
N ASP A 145 -5.77 -12.85 -6.88
CA ASP A 145 -5.14 -14.13 -7.17
C ASP A 145 -6.15 -15.26 -7.43
N LYS A 146 -7.27 -15.25 -6.71
CA LYS A 146 -8.34 -16.26 -6.83
C LYS A 146 -9.24 -16.07 -8.05
N ASN A 147 -9.56 -14.83 -8.41
CA ASN A 147 -10.67 -14.56 -9.35
C ASN A 147 -10.20 -14.13 -10.75
N TYR A 148 -8.91 -13.88 -10.95
CA TYR A 148 -8.37 -13.49 -12.25
C TYR A 148 -7.45 -14.59 -12.80
N PRO A 149 -7.44 -14.79 -14.13
CA PRO A 149 -6.63 -15.81 -14.77
C PRO A 149 -5.12 -15.53 -14.62
N GLY A 150 -4.32 -16.51 -15.04
CA GLY A 150 -2.85 -16.46 -14.98
C GLY A 150 -2.28 -17.39 -13.91
N THR A 151 -0.95 -17.38 -13.79
CA THR A 151 -0.25 -18.24 -12.84
C THR A 151 -0.69 -17.92 -11.40
N PRO A 152 -1.11 -18.93 -10.61
CA PRO A 152 -1.40 -18.73 -9.19
C PRO A 152 -0.16 -18.24 -8.46
N LEU A 153 -0.31 -17.17 -7.68
CA LEU A 153 0.78 -16.62 -6.86
C LEU A 153 0.85 -17.27 -5.48
N ARG A 154 -0.23 -17.94 -5.06
CA ARG A 154 -0.25 -18.78 -3.85
C ARG A 154 0.08 -20.22 -4.18
N SER A 155 0.79 -20.87 -3.26
CA SER A 155 0.98 -22.31 -3.33
C SER A 155 -0.35 -23.06 -3.08
N THR A 156 -0.57 -24.12 -3.86
CA THR A 156 -1.65 -25.10 -3.65
C THR A 156 -1.26 -26.18 -2.64
N ASP A 157 0.03 -26.28 -2.27
CA ASP A 157 0.51 -27.18 -1.24
C ASP A 157 0.04 -26.69 0.14
N PRO A 158 -0.69 -27.51 0.92
CA PRO A 158 -1.25 -27.08 2.20
C PRO A 158 -0.19 -26.66 3.22
N GLU A 159 0.94 -27.35 3.29
CA GLU A 159 2.00 -27.07 4.27
C GLU A 159 2.71 -25.76 3.96
N LYS A 160 3.11 -25.57 2.70
CA LYS A 160 3.69 -24.31 2.22
C LYS A 160 2.71 -23.16 2.37
N SER A 161 1.43 -23.35 2.03
CA SER A 161 0.41 -22.32 2.22
C SER A 161 0.22 -21.93 3.70
N ALA A 162 0.23 -22.91 4.61
CA ALA A 162 0.18 -22.65 6.04
C ALA A 162 1.41 -21.88 6.53
N LYS A 163 2.60 -22.24 6.02
CA LYS A 163 3.85 -21.55 6.36
C LYS A 163 3.90 -20.13 5.82
N ASP A 164 3.43 -19.90 4.60
CA ASP A 164 3.34 -18.55 4.02
C ASP A 164 2.42 -17.65 4.87
N LYS A 165 1.29 -18.18 5.35
CA LYS A 165 0.40 -17.45 6.27
C LYS A 165 1.08 -17.12 7.61
N GLU A 166 1.88 -18.03 8.15
CA GLU A 166 2.66 -17.79 9.37
C GLU A 166 3.68 -16.65 9.16
N ILE A 167 4.42 -16.69 8.05
CA ILE A 167 5.39 -15.65 7.67
C ILE A 167 4.67 -14.30 7.58
N VAL A 168 3.55 -14.23 6.85
CA VAL A 168 2.76 -12.99 6.70
C VAL A 168 2.25 -12.49 8.04
N LYS A 169 1.74 -13.38 8.90
CA LYS A 169 1.27 -13.00 10.24
C LYS A 169 2.37 -12.36 11.07
N LYS A 170 3.58 -12.94 11.07
CA LYS A 170 4.73 -12.34 11.79
C LYS A 170 5.22 -11.06 11.12
N PHE A 171 5.20 -11.00 9.79
CA PHE A 171 5.56 -9.80 9.03
C PHE A 171 4.70 -8.60 9.43
N GLU A 172 3.41 -8.79 9.69
CA GLU A 172 2.53 -7.70 10.12
C GLU A 172 2.93 -7.12 11.50
N GLU A 173 3.69 -7.83 12.35
CA GLU A 173 4.30 -7.23 13.56
C GLU A 173 5.38 -6.21 13.20
N TYR A 174 6.21 -6.51 12.19
CA TYR A 174 7.18 -5.57 11.66
C TYR A 174 6.49 -4.36 11.01
N VAL A 175 5.42 -4.59 10.24
CA VAL A 175 4.65 -3.53 9.58
C VAL A 175 4.11 -2.50 10.59
N LYS A 176 3.67 -2.92 11.78
CA LYS A 176 3.19 -2.03 12.85
C LYS A 176 4.27 -1.06 13.33
N GLU A 177 5.52 -1.51 13.40
CA GLU A 177 6.67 -0.71 13.86
C GLU A 177 7.35 0.08 12.75
N PHE A 178 7.08 -0.27 11.50
CA PHE A 178 7.75 0.30 10.34
C PHE A 178 7.70 1.84 10.31
N ARG A 179 6.56 2.45 10.66
CA ARG A 179 6.47 3.91 10.71
C ARG A 179 7.36 4.49 11.82
N GLN A 180 7.46 3.81 12.96
CA GLN A 180 8.32 4.24 14.06
C GLN A 180 9.80 4.17 13.66
N SER A 181 10.21 3.18 12.88
CA SER A 181 11.62 3.09 12.45
C SER A 181 12.07 4.27 11.58
N PHE A 182 11.16 4.93 10.86
CA PHE A 182 11.47 6.19 10.17
C PHE A 182 11.54 7.38 11.13
N ALA A 183 10.76 7.35 12.20
CA ALA A 183 10.51 8.49 13.06
C ALA A 183 11.46 8.62 14.25
N ASP A 184 12.11 7.53 14.64
CA ASP A 184 12.90 7.43 15.85
C ASP A 184 14.33 6.97 15.52
N LYS A 185 15.30 7.88 15.74
CA LYS A 185 16.73 7.61 15.54
C LYS A 185 17.30 6.56 16.50
N ASP A 186 16.59 6.29 17.60
CA ASP A 186 16.95 5.32 18.62
C ASP A 186 16.01 4.10 18.61
N TYR A 187 15.29 3.92 17.50
CA TYR A 187 14.42 2.77 17.26
C TYR A 187 15.13 1.45 17.55
N LYS A 188 14.46 0.61 18.35
CA LYS A 188 14.87 -0.77 18.62
C LYS A 188 13.72 -1.69 18.19
N PRO A 189 13.98 -2.73 17.39
CA PRO A 189 12.93 -3.66 16.99
C PRO A 189 12.39 -4.43 18.19
N SER A 190 11.08 -4.66 18.23
CA SER A 190 10.52 -5.57 19.23
C SER A 190 11.00 -7.01 19.01
N GLU A 191 10.66 -7.87 19.97
CA GLU A 191 10.75 -9.32 19.78
C GLU A 191 9.94 -9.80 18.58
N GLY A 192 8.76 -9.22 18.29
CA GLY A 192 7.93 -9.57 17.14
C GLY A 192 8.64 -9.28 15.80
N THR A 193 9.20 -8.09 15.66
CA THR A 193 9.99 -7.71 14.48
C THR A 193 11.21 -8.62 14.31
N ARG A 194 11.98 -8.86 15.39
CA ARG A 194 13.14 -9.77 15.35
C ARG A 194 12.74 -11.20 14.99
N ALA A 195 11.61 -11.69 15.52
CA ALA A 195 11.09 -13.02 15.23
C ALA A 195 10.65 -13.16 13.76
N PHE A 196 10.09 -12.10 13.15
CA PHE A 196 9.82 -12.09 11.71
C PHE A 196 11.11 -12.26 10.89
N PHE A 197 12.13 -11.43 11.11
CA PHE A 197 13.37 -11.51 10.34
C PHE A 197 14.11 -12.83 10.55
N SER A 198 14.06 -13.41 11.75
CA SER A 198 14.61 -14.73 12.03
C SER A 198 13.86 -15.85 11.28
N LEU A 199 12.53 -15.81 11.28
CA LEU A 199 11.70 -16.75 10.52
C LEU A 199 11.96 -16.61 9.01
N PHE A 200 11.93 -15.39 8.49
CA PHE A 200 12.14 -15.09 7.08
C PHE A 200 13.47 -15.66 6.56
N GLN A 201 14.56 -15.40 7.28
CA GLN A 201 15.88 -15.93 6.94
C GLN A 201 15.94 -17.46 6.98
N SER A 202 15.35 -18.05 8.03
CA SER A 202 15.35 -19.50 8.21
C SER A 202 14.49 -20.19 7.14
N GLU A 203 13.41 -19.58 6.70
CA GLU A 203 12.55 -20.09 5.63
C GLU A 203 13.20 -19.97 4.25
N LEU A 204 13.89 -18.86 3.94
CA LEU A 204 14.69 -18.76 2.72
C LEU A 204 15.80 -19.83 2.67
N GLU A 205 16.48 -20.07 3.80
CA GLU A 205 17.51 -21.12 3.89
C GLU A 205 16.92 -22.52 3.75
N LYS A 206 15.84 -22.82 4.49
CA LYS A 206 15.19 -24.14 4.50
C LYS A 206 14.60 -24.49 3.15
N ARG A 207 13.94 -23.53 2.48
CA ARG A 207 13.34 -23.76 1.16
C ARG A 207 14.40 -23.93 0.08
N GLY A 208 15.53 -23.23 0.20
CA GLY A 208 16.63 -23.32 -0.77
C GLY A 208 16.29 -22.81 -2.17
N THR A 209 15.17 -22.10 -2.31
CA THR A 209 14.66 -21.55 -3.56
C THR A 209 15.01 -20.07 -3.72
N THR A 210 14.89 -19.55 -4.94
CA THR A 210 15.16 -18.14 -5.27
C THR A 210 14.28 -17.16 -4.47
N PHE A 211 12.99 -17.49 -4.35
CA PHE A 211 11.98 -16.73 -3.63
C PHE A 211 11.33 -17.61 -2.56
N LEU A 212 10.59 -17.01 -1.64
CA LEU A 212 9.71 -17.81 -0.76
C LEU A 212 8.66 -18.55 -1.60
N GLY A 213 8.19 -17.93 -2.69
CA GLY A 213 7.31 -18.55 -3.68
C GLY A 213 7.89 -19.75 -4.42
N GLY A 214 9.21 -19.93 -4.44
CA GLY A 214 9.90 -20.99 -5.20
C GLY A 214 10.85 -20.38 -6.23
N ASP A 215 10.81 -20.87 -7.47
CA ASP A 215 11.63 -20.35 -8.57
C ASP A 215 11.10 -19.01 -9.12
N SER A 216 9.85 -18.67 -8.80
CA SER A 216 9.22 -17.38 -9.10
C SER A 216 8.61 -16.77 -7.83
N PRO A 217 8.45 -15.43 -7.76
CA PRO A 217 7.86 -14.79 -6.60
C PRO A 217 6.40 -15.21 -6.40
N GLY A 218 6.03 -15.53 -5.16
CA GLY A 218 4.65 -15.77 -4.76
C GLY A 218 4.01 -14.53 -4.12
N LEU A 219 2.75 -14.66 -3.69
CA LEU A 219 2.09 -13.58 -2.94
C LEU A 219 2.89 -13.19 -1.69
N VAL A 220 3.48 -14.15 -0.98
CA VAL A 220 4.28 -13.88 0.22
C VAL A 220 5.45 -12.95 -0.07
N ASP A 221 6.11 -13.09 -1.23
CA ASP A 221 7.21 -12.21 -1.64
C ASP A 221 6.69 -10.79 -1.95
N TYR A 222 5.60 -10.68 -2.72
CA TYR A 222 4.97 -9.39 -3.04
C TYR A 222 4.34 -8.69 -1.82
N ILE A 223 3.93 -9.45 -0.80
CA ILE A 223 3.43 -8.91 0.47
C ILE A 223 4.54 -8.20 1.23
N ILE A 224 5.74 -8.79 1.24
CA ILE A 224 6.90 -8.36 2.03
C ILE A 224 7.68 -7.23 1.34
N TRP A 225 7.84 -7.33 0.01
CA TRP A 225 8.71 -6.46 -0.77
C TRP A 225 8.60 -4.95 -0.52
N PRO A 226 7.40 -4.32 -0.47
CA PRO A 226 7.29 -2.87 -0.38
C PRO A 226 7.98 -2.28 0.87
N TRP A 227 8.06 -3.05 1.96
CA TRP A 227 8.73 -2.63 3.18
C TRP A 227 10.25 -2.80 3.06
N PHE A 228 10.71 -3.92 2.51
CA PHE A 228 12.14 -4.16 2.26
C PHE A 228 12.75 -3.12 1.32
N GLU A 229 12.02 -2.71 0.28
CA GLU A 229 12.43 -1.63 -0.63
C GLU A 229 12.73 -0.34 0.12
N ARG A 230 11.88 0.00 1.10
CA ARG A 230 11.95 1.23 1.90
C ARG A 230 12.94 1.15 3.07
N MET A 231 13.39 -0.04 3.48
CA MET A 231 14.37 -0.19 4.57
C MET A 231 15.66 0.60 4.31
N LYS A 232 16.11 0.66 3.04
CA LYS A 232 17.29 1.43 2.65
C LYS A 232 17.17 2.93 3.02
N ALA A 233 15.96 3.50 2.95
CA ALA A 233 15.74 4.90 3.33
C ALA A 233 15.79 5.11 4.85
N VAL A 234 15.36 4.15 5.66
CA VAL A 234 15.53 4.20 7.12
C VAL A 234 17.01 4.27 7.50
N ARG A 235 17.83 3.44 6.84
CA ARG A 235 19.29 3.43 7.02
C ARG A 235 19.91 4.79 6.69
N GLU A 236 19.54 5.38 5.55
CA GLU A 236 20.07 6.66 5.10
C GLU A 236 19.72 7.81 6.05
N LEU A 237 18.52 7.80 6.63
CA LEU A 237 18.07 8.87 7.52
C LEU A 237 18.78 8.87 8.88
N HIS A 238 19.07 7.68 9.43
CA HIS A 238 19.52 7.55 10.82
C HIS A 238 20.97 7.06 10.96
N GLY A 239 21.62 6.66 9.87
CA GLY A 239 22.99 6.13 9.88
C GLY A 239 23.15 4.79 10.61
N LYS A 240 22.04 4.21 11.11
CA LYS A 240 21.98 2.91 11.80
C LYS A 240 21.24 1.94 10.88
N GLY A 241 21.96 1.34 9.94
CA GLY A 241 21.39 0.40 8.97
C GLY A 241 20.83 -0.86 9.62
N ASP A 242 19.80 -1.44 9.00
CA ASP A 242 19.24 -2.78 9.21
C ASP A 242 19.20 -3.32 10.65
N VAL A 243 19.03 -2.46 11.67
CA VAL A 243 18.99 -2.85 13.10
C VAL A 243 17.90 -3.90 13.41
N GLN A 244 16.96 -4.05 12.48
CA GLN A 244 15.86 -5.00 12.50
C GLN A 244 16.26 -6.43 12.10
N ILE A 245 17.31 -6.58 11.28
CA ILE A 245 17.82 -7.87 10.83
C ILE A 245 18.86 -8.33 11.88
N PRO A 246 18.64 -9.45 12.57
CA PRO A 246 19.62 -9.97 13.53
C PRO A 246 20.99 -10.18 12.87
N GLU A 247 22.07 -10.03 13.64
CA GLU A 247 23.42 -10.46 13.23
C GLU A 247 23.42 -11.99 13.08
N ASP A 248 23.04 -12.44 11.90
CA ASP A 248 22.92 -13.85 11.56
C ASP A 248 24.17 -14.37 10.84
N LYS A 249 24.27 -15.70 10.70
CA LYS A 249 25.35 -16.33 9.92
C LYS A 249 25.46 -15.66 8.55
N LYS A 250 26.70 -15.42 8.08
CA LYS A 250 27.00 -14.83 6.77
C LYS A 250 26.19 -15.46 5.61
N SER A 251 25.90 -16.76 5.69
CA SER A 251 25.09 -17.49 4.71
C SER A 251 23.60 -17.10 4.68
N LYS A 252 23.00 -16.73 5.82
CA LYS A 252 21.61 -16.28 5.90
C LYS A 252 21.47 -14.85 5.39
N ALA A 253 22.40 -13.97 5.79
CA ALA A 253 22.48 -12.60 5.27
C ALA A 253 22.65 -12.59 3.73
N ALA A 254 23.52 -13.46 3.19
CA ALA A 254 23.70 -13.60 1.75
C ALA A 254 22.43 -14.04 1.01
N ARG A 255 21.60 -14.89 1.61
CA ARG A 255 20.32 -15.32 1.01
C ARG A 255 19.29 -14.20 0.99
N VAL A 256 19.20 -13.39 2.03
CA VAL A 256 18.32 -12.20 2.04
C VAL A 256 18.77 -11.22 0.97
N GLU A 257 20.08 -10.99 0.82
CA GLU A 257 20.61 -10.13 -0.23
C GLU A 257 20.29 -10.67 -1.62
N ALA A 258 20.50 -11.97 -1.85
CA ALA A 258 20.14 -12.62 -3.11
C ALA A 258 18.65 -12.49 -3.41
N TRP A 259 17.78 -12.73 -2.42
CA TRP A 259 16.33 -12.55 -2.55
C TRP A 259 15.98 -11.12 -2.96
N LYS A 260 16.57 -10.11 -2.30
CA LYS A 260 16.34 -8.70 -2.65
C LYS A 260 16.74 -8.41 -4.09
N ASN A 261 17.95 -8.81 -4.49
CA ASN A 261 18.45 -8.60 -5.84
C ASN A 261 17.56 -9.26 -6.89
N ASN A 262 17.08 -10.49 -6.62
CA ASN A 262 16.17 -11.20 -7.52
C ASN A 262 14.77 -10.56 -7.59
N MET A 263 14.27 -10.01 -6.47
CA MET A 263 13.02 -9.25 -6.45
C MET A 263 13.15 -7.95 -7.25
N GLU A 264 14.25 -7.21 -7.14
CA GLU A 264 14.51 -6.00 -7.95
C GLU A 264 14.54 -6.29 -9.46
N GLN A 265 14.75 -7.55 -9.88
CA GLN A 265 14.70 -7.91 -11.30
C GLN A 265 13.28 -8.14 -11.84
N GLN A 266 12.29 -8.33 -10.98
CA GLN A 266 10.93 -8.67 -11.38
C GLN A 266 10.23 -7.48 -12.04
N LYS A 267 9.54 -7.71 -13.16
CA LYS A 267 8.79 -6.66 -13.88
C LYS A 267 7.85 -5.88 -12.94
N ALA A 268 7.04 -6.60 -12.16
CA ALA A 268 6.11 -6.01 -11.20
C ALA A 268 6.79 -5.12 -10.15
N VAL A 269 8.00 -5.48 -9.72
CA VAL A 269 8.79 -4.68 -8.79
C VAL A 269 9.36 -3.45 -9.50
N LYS A 270 10.03 -3.63 -10.63
CA LYS A 270 10.62 -2.55 -11.43
C LYS A 270 9.63 -1.45 -11.81
N GLU A 271 8.41 -1.82 -12.18
CA GLU A 271 7.36 -0.87 -12.59
C GLU A 271 6.65 -0.18 -11.42
N THR A 272 6.96 -0.55 -10.17
CA THR A 272 6.26 0.01 -8.99
C THR A 272 7.19 0.53 -7.89
N MET A 273 8.48 0.25 -7.99
CA MET A 273 9.50 0.67 -7.05
C MET A 273 9.83 2.15 -7.21
N HIS A 274 10.23 2.78 -6.11
CA HIS A 274 10.85 4.11 -6.15
C HIS A 274 12.34 4.00 -5.90
N THR A 275 13.08 5.01 -6.35
CA THR A 275 14.49 5.15 -6.01
C THR A 275 14.70 5.37 -4.52
N LEU A 276 15.92 5.11 -4.04
CA LEU A 276 16.29 5.41 -2.65
C LEU A 276 16.09 6.89 -2.34
N GLU A 277 16.49 7.78 -3.25
CA GLU A 277 16.37 9.22 -3.08
C GLU A 277 14.90 9.64 -2.91
N GLU A 278 13.99 9.13 -3.73
CA GLU A 278 12.55 9.40 -3.62
C GLU A 278 11.98 8.94 -2.27
N HIS A 279 12.35 7.74 -1.80
CA HIS A 279 11.92 7.26 -0.48
C HIS A 279 12.46 8.12 0.66
N VAL A 280 13.73 8.55 0.60
CA VAL A 280 14.34 9.43 1.60
C VAL A 280 13.67 10.79 1.62
N ASN A 281 13.43 11.38 0.44
CA ASN A 281 12.77 12.67 0.31
C ASN A 281 11.33 12.63 0.82
N PHE A 282 10.58 11.59 0.45
CA PHE A 282 9.22 11.37 0.96
C PHE A 282 9.21 11.19 2.49
N ALA A 283 10.14 10.40 3.04
CA ALA A 283 10.24 10.21 4.48
C ALA A 283 10.56 11.52 5.23
N LYS A 284 11.50 12.33 4.74
CA LYS A 284 11.80 13.67 5.31
C LYS A 284 10.56 14.56 5.33
N LEU A 285 9.81 14.61 4.23
CA LEU A 285 8.56 15.37 4.14
C LEU A 285 7.53 14.90 5.18
N MET A 286 7.36 13.58 5.33
CA MET A 286 6.42 13.02 6.31
C MET A 286 6.81 13.32 7.76
N LEU A 287 8.11 13.40 8.07
CA LEU A 287 8.61 13.77 9.39
C LEU A 287 8.39 15.25 9.70
N GLN A 288 8.54 16.15 8.72
CA GLN A 288 8.30 17.59 8.88
C GLN A 288 6.83 17.92 9.20
N HIS A 289 5.89 17.12 8.70
CA HIS A 289 4.45 17.32 8.90
C HIS A 289 3.86 16.49 10.05
N ARG A 290 4.70 15.88 10.90
CA ARG A 290 4.27 15.19 12.12
C ARG A 290 4.01 16.22 13.23
N LYS A 291 3.01 17.07 13.06
CA LYS A 291 2.43 17.87 14.15
C LYS A 291 1.34 17.07 14.84
#